data_AF-A0AAE6NTF6-F1
#
_entry.id   AF-A0AAE6NTF6-F1
#
_cell.length_a   1.000
_cell.length_b   1.000
_cell.length_c   1.000
_cell.angle_alpha   90.00
_cell.angle_beta   90.00
_cell.angle_gamma   90.00
#
_symmetry.space_group_name_H-M   'P 1'
#
loop_
_entity.id
_entity.type
_entity.pdbx_description
1 polymer ?
#
loop_
_entity_poly.entity_id
_entity_poly.type
_entity_poly.pdbx_seq_one_letter_code
_entity_poly.pdbx_strand_id
1 'polypeptide(L)'
;MRPSLGAAALITLACPVAALADRPVPRADWRPVEGLEARLKGQGWPVHNVAVEDGCYEVHGKDETGRRVEVPFHPASLAELGMDD
;
A
#
# COMPACT_ATOMS: atom_id res chain seq x y z
N MET A 1 41.71 29.24 31.41
CA MET A 1 41.50 29.63 30.00
C MET A 1 40.58 28.59 29.38
N ARG A 2 39.45 28.99 28.79
CA ARG A 2 38.53 28.12 28.01
C ARG A 2 38.93 28.27 26.54
N PRO A 3 39.03 27.18 25.77
CA PRO A 3 38.07 26.96 24.68
C PRO A 3 37.78 25.45 24.50
N SER A 4 36.78 24.95 23.79
CA SER A 4 35.51 25.41 23.23
C SER A 4 34.79 24.11 22.85
N LEU A 5 33.45 24.12 22.93
CA LEU A 5 32.62 23.00 22.50
C LEU A 5 32.80 22.72 20.99
N GLY A 6 32.73 21.44 20.62
CA GLY A 6 32.53 20.99 19.24
C GLY A 6 31.55 19.83 19.21
N ALA A 7 30.27 20.10 19.45
CA ALA A 7 29.20 19.12 19.27
C ALA A 7 28.87 19.04 17.76
N ALA A 8 29.31 17.96 17.10
CA ALA A 8 28.88 17.66 15.74
C ALA A 8 27.46 17.10 15.77
N ALA A 9 26.47 17.96 15.55
CA ALA A 9 25.09 17.56 15.35
C ALA A 9 24.93 16.93 13.96
N LEU A 10 24.88 15.59 13.92
CA LEU A 10 24.40 14.85 12.76
C LEU A 10 22.90 15.10 12.63
N ILE A 11 22.52 15.93 11.67
CA ILE A 11 21.12 16.09 11.27
C ILE A 11 20.77 14.87 10.42
N THR A 12 20.16 13.86 11.04
CA THR A 12 19.47 12.81 10.30
C THR A 12 18.18 13.39 9.75
N LEU A 13 18.18 13.62 8.43
CA LEU A 13 16.97 13.95 7.70
C LEU A 13 16.09 12.70 7.65
N ALA A 14 15.27 12.50 8.68
CA ALA A 14 14.21 11.50 8.63
C ALA A 14 13.13 12.04 7.67
N CYS A 15 13.12 11.54 6.43
CA CYS A 15 11.97 11.73 5.55
C CYS A 15 10.74 11.10 6.23
N PRO A 16 9.65 11.84 6.46
CA PRO A 16 8.41 11.21 6.87
C PRO A 16 7.90 10.43 5.65
N VAL A 17 8.02 9.10 5.71
CA VAL A 17 7.21 8.23 4.85
C VAL A 17 5.79 8.42 5.36
N ALA A 18 5.02 9.25 4.66
CA ALA A 18 3.60 9.42 4.96
C ALA A 18 2.93 8.06 4.74
N ALA A 19 2.45 7.45 5.83
CA ALA A 19 1.57 6.29 5.75
C ALA A 19 0.27 6.73 5.07
N LEU A 20 0.17 6.50 3.74
CA LEU A 20 -1.06 6.76 2.98
C LEU A 20 -2.21 5.83 3.39
N ALA A 21 -1.97 4.82 4.22
CA ALA A 21 -2.99 3.90 4.72
C ALA A 21 -3.96 4.54 5.73
N ASP A 22 -3.60 5.65 6.37
CA ASP A 22 -4.32 6.16 7.56
C ASP A 22 -5.38 7.24 7.27
N ARG A 23 -5.88 7.34 6.02
CA ARG A 23 -7.03 8.22 5.74
C ARG A 23 -8.15 7.47 5.01
N PRO A 24 -9.33 7.32 5.63
CA PRO A 24 -10.48 6.70 4.98
C PRO A 24 -10.86 7.51 3.74
N VAL A 25 -10.93 6.81 2.60
CA VAL A 25 -11.34 7.37 1.32
C VAL A 25 -12.87 7.39 1.25
N PRO A 26 -13.53 8.53 0.94
CA PRO A 26 -14.98 8.58 0.77
C PRO A 26 -15.44 7.57 -0.26
N ARG A 27 -16.51 6.81 0.03
CA ARG A 27 -16.99 5.73 -0.86
C ARG A 27 -17.32 6.19 -2.29
N ALA A 28 -17.70 7.47 -2.45
CA ALA A 28 -17.95 8.09 -3.75
C ALA A 28 -16.70 8.19 -4.64
N ASP A 29 -15.50 8.20 -4.04
CA ASP A 29 -14.22 8.30 -4.75
C ASP A 29 -13.64 6.92 -5.09
N TRP A 30 -14.32 5.83 -4.71
CA TRP A 30 -13.85 4.47 -4.97
C TRP A 30 -14.01 4.14 -6.45
N ARG A 31 -12.95 3.59 -7.03
CA ARG A 31 -13.01 3.04 -8.38
C ARG A 31 -13.66 1.66 -8.35
N PRO A 32 -14.35 1.24 -9.44
CA PRO A 32 -14.92 -0.09 -9.54
C PRO A 32 -13.87 -1.19 -9.39
N VAL A 33 -14.25 -2.28 -8.71
CA VAL A 33 -13.36 -3.42 -8.44
C VAL A 33 -12.94 -4.14 -9.73
N GLU A 34 -13.80 -4.13 -10.74
CA GLU A 34 -13.57 -4.76 -12.04
C GLU A 34 -12.35 -4.17 -12.74
N GLY A 35 -12.05 -2.88 -12.51
CA GLY A 35 -10.85 -2.23 -13.02
C GLY A 35 -9.56 -2.78 -12.40
N LEU A 36 -9.61 -3.15 -11.11
CA LEU A 36 -8.51 -3.80 -10.42
C LEU A 36 -8.34 -5.24 -10.92
N GLU A 37 -9.43 -6.01 -10.97
CA GLU A 37 -9.42 -7.40 -11.43
C GLU A 37 -8.89 -7.54 -12.87
N ALA A 38 -9.34 -6.67 -13.78
CA ALA A 38 -8.87 -6.68 -15.17
C ALA A 38 -7.37 -6.39 -15.27
N ARG A 39 -6.86 -5.45 -14.47
CA ARG A 39 -5.42 -5.12 -14.41
C ARG A 39 -4.62 -6.31 -13.91
N LEU A 40 -5.02 -6.90 -12.78
CA LEU A 40 -4.30 -8.03 -12.16
C LEU A 40 -4.32 -9.28 -13.05
N LYS A 41 -5.46 -9.58 -13.68
CA LYS A 41 -5.54 -10.66 -14.67
C LYS A 41 -4.59 -10.44 -15.84
N GLY A 42 -4.46 -9.21 -16.32
CA GLY A 42 -3.50 -8.84 -17.37
C GLY A 42 -2.03 -9.00 -16.95
N GLN A 43 -1.75 -8.99 -15.65
CA GLN A 43 -0.43 -9.23 -15.06
C GLN A 43 -0.17 -10.71 -14.75
N GLY A 44 -1.09 -11.62 -15.10
CA GLY A 44 -0.96 -13.05 -14.80
C GLY A 44 -1.33 -13.42 -13.36
N TRP A 45 -1.98 -12.52 -12.62
CA TRP A 45 -2.51 -12.79 -11.28
C TRP A 45 -3.99 -13.18 -11.36
N PRO A 46 -4.35 -14.47 -11.27
CA PRO A 46 -5.74 -14.88 -11.18
C PRO A 46 -6.31 -14.44 -9.82
N VAL A 47 -7.26 -13.51 -9.87
CA VAL A 47 -8.05 -13.07 -8.71
C VAL A 47 -9.13 -14.12 -8.40
N HIS A 48 -9.25 -14.49 -7.14
CA HIS A 48 -10.28 -15.42 -6.65
C HIS A 48 -11.39 -14.70 -5.89
N ASN A 49 -11.02 -13.68 -5.12
CA ASN A 49 -11.95 -12.86 -4.35
C ASN A 49 -11.37 -11.45 -4.16
N VAL A 50 -12.24 -10.46 -4.06
CA VAL A 50 -11.88 -9.13 -3.57
C VAL A 50 -12.80 -8.77 -2.41
N ALA A 51 -12.25 -8.71 -1.20
CA ALA A 51 -12.98 -8.27 -0.01
C ALA A 51 -12.82 -6.76 0.18
N VAL A 52 -13.74 -6.16 0.95
CA VAL A 52 -13.64 -4.77 1.38
C VAL A 52 -13.42 -4.77 2.88
N GLU A 53 -12.18 -4.55 3.31
CA GLU A 53 -11.75 -4.59 4.71
C GLU A 53 -10.89 -3.36 4.99
N ASP A 54 -11.09 -2.75 6.15
CA ASP A 54 -10.34 -1.56 6.61
C ASP A 54 -10.22 -0.42 5.59
N GLY A 55 -11.26 -0.24 4.78
CA GLY A 55 -11.30 0.80 3.75
C GLY A 55 -10.45 0.51 2.51
N CYS A 56 -10.00 -0.73 2.33
CA CYS A 56 -9.21 -1.21 1.20
C CYS A 56 -9.96 -2.26 0.38
N TYR A 57 -9.44 -2.54 -0.81
CA TYR A 57 -9.77 -3.76 -1.56
C TYR A 57 -8.72 -4.83 -1.23
N GLU A 58 -9.11 -5.84 -0.46
CA GLU A 58 -8.27 -7.00 -0.16
C GLU A 58 -8.38 -8.03 -1.28
N VAL A 59 -7.34 -8.17 -2.08
CA VAL A 59 -7.31 -9.14 -3.18
C VAL A 59 -6.75 -10.46 -2.69
N HIS A 60 -7.55 -11.52 -2.81
CA HIS A 60 -7.09 -12.90 -2.63
C HIS A 60 -6.92 -13.55 -4.00
N GLY A 61 -5.71 -14.02 -4.30
CA GLY A 61 -5.38 -14.58 -5.60
C GLY A 61 -4.18 -15.51 -5.57
N LYS A 62 -3.58 -15.71 -6.75
CA LYS A 62 -2.26 -16.33 -6.86
C LYS A 62 -1.29 -15.39 -7.56
N ASP A 63 -0.05 -15.38 -7.09
CA ASP A 63 1.05 -14.69 -7.77
C ASP A 63 1.52 -15.47 -9.00
N GLU A 64 2.52 -14.93 -9.69
CA GLU A 64 3.13 -15.53 -10.88
C GLU A 64 3.75 -16.92 -10.66
N THR A 65 4.08 -17.26 -9.41
CA THR A 65 4.63 -18.57 -9.02
C THR A 65 3.54 -19.56 -8.60
N GLY A 66 2.27 -19.14 -8.62
CA GLY A 66 1.12 -19.93 -8.22
C GLY A 66 0.90 -19.99 -6.71
N ARG A 67 1.62 -19.19 -5.91
CA ARG A 67 1.42 -19.09 -4.47
C ARG A 67 0.21 -18.23 -4.16
N ARG A 68 -0.52 -18.58 -3.10
CA ARG A 68 -1.62 -17.74 -2.61
C ARG A 68 -1.08 -16.44 -2.04
N VAL A 69 -1.73 -15.33 -2.38
CA VAL A 69 -1.41 -13.99 -1.89
C VAL A 69 -2.69 -13.28 -1.46
N GLU A 70 -2.54 -12.43 -0.44
CA GLU A 70 -3.55 -11.49 0.07
C GLU A 70 -2.91 -10.11 0.04
N VAL A 71 -3.46 -9.20 -0.75
CA VAL A 71 -2.81 -7.91 -1.03
C VAL A 71 -3.84 -6.79 -0.95
N PRO A 72 -3.66 -5.80 -0.07
CA PRO A 72 -4.50 -4.61 -0.02
C PRO A 72 -4.22 -3.68 -1.19
N PHE A 73 -5.30 -3.14 -1.75
CA PHE A 73 -5.27 -2.08 -2.74
C PHE A 73 -6.07 -0.87 -2.30
N HIS A 74 -5.50 0.31 -2.49
CA HIS A 74 -6.15 1.58 -2.21
C HIS A 74 -7.35 1.78 -3.16
N PRO A 75 -8.56 2.08 -2.66
CA PRO A 75 -9.77 1.99 -3.48
C PRO A 75 -9.93 3.10 -4.52
N ALA A 76 -9.39 4.30 -4.29
CA ALA A 76 -9.45 5.39 -5.29
C ALA A 76 -8.35 5.31 -6.36
N SER A 77 -7.15 4.85 -6.03
CA SER A 77 -6.03 4.79 -6.98
C SER A 77 -5.87 3.40 -7.61
N LEU A 78 -6.38 2.36 -6.96
CA LEU A 78 -6.09 0.94 -7.21
C LEU A 78 -4.60 0.61 -7.06
N ALA A 79 -3.86 1.42 -6.31
CA ALA A 79 -2.45 1.18 -6.00
C ALA A 79 -2.33 0.12 -4.91
N GLU A 80 -1.33 -0.75 -5.03
CA GLU A 80 -0.98 -1.72 -3.99
C GLU A 80 -0.50 -0.98 -2.73
N LEU A 81 -0.94 -1.43 -1.56
CA LEU A 81 -0.56 -0.84 -0.27
C LEU A 81 0.53 -1.66 0.47
N GLY A 82 0.83 -2.88 0.01
CA GLY A 82 1.77 -3.82 0.64
C GLY A 82 1.07 -4.73 1.66
N MET A 83 1.60 -5.94 1.89
CA MET A 83 1.09 -6.84 2.94
C MET A 83 1.44 -6.26 4.33
N ASP A 84 0.44 -5.91 5.13
CA ASP A 84 0.62 -5.65 6.55
C ASP A 84 0.84 -7.00 7.26
N ASP A 85 2.10 -7.30 7.62
CA ASP A 85 2.52 -8.46 8.43
C ASP A 85 2.08 -8.35 9.90
#